data_AF-X1SDB6-F1
#
_entry.id   AF-X1SDB6-F1
#
_cell.length_a   1.000
_cell.length_b   1.000
_cell.length_c   1.000
_cell.angle_alpha   90.00
_cell.angle_beta   90.00
_cell.angle_gamma   90.00
#
_symmetry.space_group_name_H-M   'P 1'
#
loop_
_entity.id
_entity.type
_entity.pdbx_description
1 polymer ?
#
loop_
_entity_poly.entity_id
_entity_poly.type
_entity_poly.pdbx_seq_one_letter_code
_entity_poly.pdbx_strand_id
1 'polypeptide(L)' 'MEVMEADKKRSELRSALSEAISRKAPEDELSQLRADLEIAEIGVRQIKADYGL' A
#
# COMPACT_ATOMS: atom_id res chain seq x y z
N MET A 1 -10.29 -14.55 4.39
CA MET A 1 -8.81 -14.52 4.35
C MET A 1 -8.28 -13.26 3.63
N GLU A 2 -9.15 -12.51 2.94
CA GLU A 2 -8.80 -11.33 2.12
C GLU A 2 -8.27 -10.10 2.90
N VAL A 3 -8.76 -9.85 4.13
CA VAL A 3 -8.29 -8.70 4.93
C VAL A 3 -6.80 -8.80 5.24
N MET A 4 -6.30 -10.00 5.58
CA MET A 4 -4.89 -10.23 5.89
C MET A 4 -4.00 -10.04 4.66
N GLU A 5 -4.45 -10.49 3.49
CA GLU A 5 -3.71 -10.31 2.23
C GLU A 5 -3.66 -8.84 1.82
N ALA A 6 -4.77 -8.11 1.98
CA ALA A 6 -4.82 -6.68 1.72
C ALA A 6 -3.94 -5.87 2.69
N ASP A 7 -3.99 -6.19 3.99
CA ASP A 7 -3.13 -5.55 5.00
C ASP A 7 -1.65 -5.89 4.77
N LYS A 8 -1.33 -7.12 4.34
CA LYS A 8 0.04 -7.52 3.95
C LYS A 8 0.54 -6.70 2.76
N LYS A 9 -0.25 -6.61 1.69
CA LYS A 9 0.10 -5.83 0.49
C LYS A 9 0.33 -4.35 0.80
N ARG A 10 -0.54 -3.75 1.63
CA ARG A 10 -0.35 -2.37 2.14
C ARG A 10 0.98 -2.24 2.90
N SER A 11 1.30 -3.21 3.76
CA SER A 11 2.55 -3.19 4.53
C SER A 11 3.78 -3.28 3.63
N GLU A 12 3.77 -4.15 2.63
CA GLU A 12 4.87 -4.31 1.67
C GLU A 12 5.09 -3.02 0.86
N LEU A 13 4.03 -2.41 0.34
CA LEU A 13 4.10 -1.15 -0.41
C LEU A 13 4.62 -0.01 0.46
N ARG A 14 4.24 0.05 1.73
CA ARG A 14 4.74 1.06 2.68
C ARG A 14 6.24 0.88 2.94
N SER A 15 6.70 -0.36 3.10
CA SER A 15 8.13 -0.67 3.25
C SER A 15 8.89 -0.31 1.98
N ALA A 16 8.37 -0.66 0.80
CA ALA A 16 8.98 -0.34 -0.48
C ALA A 16 9.08 1.18 -0.72
N LEU A 17 8.02 1.94 -0.39
CA LEU A 17 8.06 3.41 -0.46
C LEU A 17 9.09 3.99 0.50
N SER A 18 9.18 3.47 1.73
CA SER A 18 10.18 3.93 2.70
C SER A 18 11.60 3.67 2.20
N GLU A 19 11.86 2.48 1.64
CA GLU A 19 13.16 2.12 1.07
C GLU A 19 13.49 2.99 -0.15
N ALA A 20 12.52 3.21 -1.04
CA ALA A 20 12.65 4.07 -2.21
C ALA A 20 13.00 5.51 -1.82
N ILE A 21 12.37 6.05 -0.78
CA ILE A 21 12.71 7.38 -0.22
C ILE A 21 14.13 7.36 0.36
N SER A 22 14.50 6.36 1.15
CA SER A 22 15.84 6.24 1.75
C SER A 22 16.94 6.19 0.71
N ARG A 23 16.72 5.49 -0.42
CA ARG A 23 17.68 5.41 -1.52
C ARG A 23 17.60 6.55 -2.54
N LYS A 24 16.74 7.56 -2.30
CA LYS A 24 16.50 8.70 -3.19
C LYS A 24 16.12 8.25 -4.61
N ALA A 25 15.18 7.32 -4.69
CA ALA A 25 14.63 6.84 -5.96
C ALA A 25 14.04 8.00 -6.80
N PRO A 26 13.96 7.84 -8.13
CA PRO A 26 13.36 8.82 -9.02
C PRO A 26 11.91 9.14 -8.64
N GLU A 27 11.45 10.36 -8.96
CA GLU A 27 10.10 10.80 -8.64
C GLU A 27 9.02 9.97 -9.33
N ASP A 28 9.28 9.44 -10.53
CA ASP A 28 8.37 8.52 -11.22
C ASP A 28 8.13 7.25 -10.39
N GLU A 29 9.19 6.68 -9.82
CA GLU A 29 9.11 5.48 -9.00
C GLU A 29 8.39 5.76 -7.67
N LEU A 30 8.74 6.88 -7.02
CA LEU A 30 8.08 7.31 -5.79
C LEU A 30 6.59 7.59 -6.02
N SER A 31 6.24 8.17 -7.16
CA SER A 31 4.86 8.47 -7.53
C SER A 31 4.08 7.19 -7.80
N GLN A 32 4.67 6.21 -8.49
CA GLN A 32 4.06 4.92 -8.70
C GLN A 32 3.80 4.19 -7.37
N LEU A 33 4.81 4.12 -6.49
CA LEU A 33 4.67 3.49 -5.17
C LEU A 33 3.62 4.17 -4.29
N ARG A 34 3.48 5.49 -4.38
CA ARG A 34 2.43 6.24 -3.68
C ARG A 34 1.04 5.90 -4.22
N ALA A 35 0.88 5.87 -5.54
CA ALA A 35 -0.39 5.51 -6.17
C ALA A 35 -0.81 4.07 -5.82
N ASP A 36 0.14 3.13 -5.90
CA ASP A 36 -0.10 1.73 -5.55
C ASP A 36 -0.48 1.57 -4.07
N LEU A 37 0.19 2.32 -3.17
CA LEU A 37 -0.13 2.34 -1.74
C LEU A 37 -1.54 2.89 -1.48
N GLU A 38 -1.93 3.99 -2.15
CA GLU A 38 -3.26 4.58 -2.02
C GLU A 38 -4.36 3.59 -2.47
N ILE A 39 -4.17 2.91 -3.60
CA ILE A 39 -5.08 1.86 -4.06
C ILE A 39 -5.19 0.73 -3.02
N ALA A 40 -4.06 0.28 -2.47
CA ALA A 40 -4.06 -0.76 -1.44
C ALA A 40 -4.77 -0.31 -0.15
N GLU A 41 -4.62 0.95 0.25
CA GLU A 41 -5.33 1.51 1.42
C GLU A 41 -6.83 1.57 1.22
N ILE A 42 -7.28 1.98 0.02
CA ILE A 42 -8.70 1.97 -0.36
C ILE A 42 -9.23 0.53 -0.32
N GLY A 43 -8.48 -0.42 -0.91
CA GLY A 43 -8.84 -1.84 -0.90
C GLY A 43 -9.00 -2.40 0.52
N VAL A 44 -8.06 -2.11 1.43
CA VAL A 44 -8.17 -2.53 2.84
C VAL A 44 -9.39 -1.92 3.52
N ARG A 45 -9.67 -0.62 3.30
CA ARG A 45 -10.86 0.03 3.88
C ARG A 45 -12.15 -0.58 3.37
N GLN A 46 -12.23 -0.85 2.07
CA GLN A 46 -13.38 -1.49 1.44
C GLN A 46 -13.62 -2.88 2.02
N ILE A 47 -12.59 -3.72 2.06
CA ILE A 47 -12.69 -5.08 2.60
C ILE A 47 -13.06 -5.04 4.10
N LYS A 48 -12.49 -4.12 4.90
CA LYS A 48 -12.90 -3.99 6.31
C LYS A 48 -14.36 -3.59 6.46
N ALA A 49 -14.83 -2.64 5.65
CA ALA A 49 -16.23 -2.24 5.64
C ALA A 49 -17.17 -3.39 5.23
N ASP A 50 -16.80 -4.18 4.22
CA ASP A 50 -17.57 -5.34 3.75
C ASP A 50 -17.67 -6.45 4.82
N TYR A 51 -16.67 -6.55 5.70
CA TYR A 51 -16.65 -7.49 6.82
C TYR A 51 -17.19 -6.88 8.14
N GLY A 52 -17.62 -5.62 8.15
CA GLY A 52 -18.14 -4.92 9.34
C GLY A 52 -17.11 -4.65 10.43
N LEU A 53 -15.83 -4.53 10.06
CA LEU A 53 -14.67 -4.35 10.95
C LEU A 53 -14.17 -2.90 11.02
#